data_AF-A0A6V7Y8G7-F1
#
_entry.id   AF-A0A6V7Y8G7-F1
#
_cell.length_a   1.000
_cell.length_b   1.000
_cell.length_c   1.000
_cell.angle_alpha   90.00
_cell.angle_beta   90.00
_cell.angle_gamma   90.00
#
_symmetry.space_group_name_H-M   'P 1'
#
loop_
_entity.id
_entity.type
_entity.pdbx_description
1 polymer ?
#
loop_
_entity_poly.entity_id
_entity_poly.type
_entity_poly.pdbx_seq_one_letter_code
_entity_poly.pdbx_strand_id
1 'polypeptide(L)'
;MNKWSEIGYTKSVAHFKRVALTNVEYALLIAIIFTRPDAELSPEGKELLYNESVKFTNILLRYNQRRLGLIEGAQRLDECIRLINVAIENEHIFRLMLLYHTKYYSMDSIKCSNFFENLMKRTD
;
A
#
# COMPACT_ATOMS: atom_id res chain seq x y z
N MET A 1 21.53 6.81 13.35
CA MET A 1 20.31 6.10 12.88
C MET A 1 20.65 4.62 12.78
N ASN A 2 19.78 3.74 13.28
CA ASN A 2 19.93 2.28 13.20
C ASN A 2 19.63 1.81 11.74
N LYS A 3 20.36 0.81 11.22
CA LYS A 3 20.16 0.20 9.89
C LYS A 3 18.69 -0.13 9.58
N TRP A 4 17.91 -0.58 10.58
CA TRP A 4 16.48 -0.85 10.48
C TRP A 4 15.62 0.41 10.32
N SER A 5 15.96 1.49 11.04
CA SER A 5 15.28 2.78 10.87
C SER A 5 15.54 3.39 9.50
N GLU A 6 16.70 3.13 8.92
CA GLU A 6 17.07 3.62 7.59
C GLU A 6 16.37 2.85 6.45
N ILE A 7 16.13 1.54 6.64
CA ILE A 7 15.37 0.72 5.71
C ILE A 7 13.87 1.03 5.81
N GLY A 8 13.32 1.08 7.02
CA GLY A 8 11.88 1.23 7.26
C GLY A 8 11.32 2.62 6.94
N TYR A 9 12.06 3.71 7.22
CA TYR A 9 11.52 5.07 7.14
C TYR A 9 12.11 5.92 6.01
N THR A 10 13.38 5.75 5.63
CA THR A 10 14.02 6.59 4.60
C THR A 10 14.05 5.95 3.21
N LYS A 11 14.34 4.65 3.09
CA LYS A 11 14.34 3.98 1.78
C LYS A 11 12.95 3.74 1.21
N SER A 12 11.98 3.37 2.05
CA SER A 12 10.58 3.18 1.65
C SER A 12 9.98 4.43 1.00
N VAL A 13 10.21 5.60 1.59
CA VAL A 13 9.72 6.91 1.11
C VAL A 13 10.50 7.39 -0.13
N ALA A 14 11.76 6.98 -0.29
CA ALA A 14 12.58 7.36 -1.44
C ALA A 14 12.00 6.87 -2.78
N HIS A 15 11.38 5.68 -2.79
CA HIS A 15 10.69 5.18 -3.99
C HIS A 15 9.52 6.09 -4.39
N PHE A 16 8.69 6.52 -3.43
CA PHE A 16 7.58 7.44 -3.69
C PHE A 16 8.06 8.82 -4.15
N LYS A 17 9.14 9.35 -3.54
CA LYS A 17 9.73 10.64 -3.95
C LYS A 17 10.35 10.57 -5.35
N ARG A 18 10.98 9.45 -5.72
CA ARG A 18 11.64 9.27 -7.02
C ARG A 18 10.62 9.10 -8.15
N VAL A 19 9.52 8.41 -7.89
CA VAL A 19 8.46 8.20 -8.87
C VAL A 19 7.66 9.48 -9.11
N ALA A 20 7.63 10.42 -8.17
CA ALA A 20 6.97 11.73 -8.29
C ALA A 20 5.52 11.59 -8.80
N LEU A 21 4.70 10.89 -8.03
CA LEU A 21 3.30 10.67 -8.34
C LEU A 21 2.54 12.00 -8.46
N THR A 22 1.70 12.10 -9.47
CA THR A 22 0.66 13.12 -9.53
C THR A 22 -0.49 12.79 -8.61
N ASN A 23 -1.31 13.79 -8.26
CA ASN A 23 -2.46 13.61 -7.39
C ASN A 23 -3.45 12.56 -7.94
N VAL A 24 -3.60 12.47 -9.26
CA VAL A 24 -4.46 11.48 -9.91
C VAL A 24 -3.90 10.07 -9.75
N GLU A 25 -2.61 9.88 -10.02
CA GLU A 25 -1.95 8.58 -9.82
C GLU A 25 -2.02 8.16 -8.36
N TYR A 26 -1.76 9.08 -7.42
CA TYR A 26 -1.86 8.81 -5.99
C TYR A 26 -3.27 8.36 -5.58
N ALA A 27 -4.31 9.09 -5.98
CA ALA A 27 -5.69 8.74 -5.66
C ALA A 27 -6.09 7.37 -6.23
N LEU A 28 -5.70 7.06 -7.47
CA LEU A 28 -5.99 5.77 -8.10
C LEU A 28 -5.22 4.63 -7.45
N LEU A 29 -3.96 4.85 -7.06
CA LEU A 29 -3.17 3.86 -6.31
C LEU A 29 -3.82 3.51 -4.97
N ILE A 30 -4.31 4.52 -4.24
CA ILE A 30 -5.04 4.31 -2.99
C ILE A 30 -6.33 3.50 -3.24
N ALA A 31 -7.10 3.85 -4.28
CA ALA A 31 -8.30 3.09 -4.64
C ALA A 31 -7.98 1.61 -4.93
N ILE A 32 -6.94 1.34 -5.72
CA ILE A 32 -6.49 -0.03 -6.05
C ILE A 32 -6.12 -0.80 -4.77
N ILE A 33 -5.39 -0.17 -3.84
CA ILE A 33 -5.00 -0.78 -2.56
C ILE A 33 -6.22 -1.16 -1.72
N PHE A 34 -7.26 -0.32 -1.67
CA PHE A 34 -8.47 -0.58 -0.90
C PHE A 34 -9.42 -1.58 -1.55
N THR A 35 -9.27 -1.85 -2.84
CA THR A 35 -10.09 -2.82 -3.59
C THR A 35 -9.43 -4.20 -3.73
N ARG A 36 -8.51 -4.56 -2.82
CA ARG A 36 -7.88 -5.87 -2.89
C ARG A 36 -8.85 -6.97 -2.41
N PRO A 37 -8.98 -8.07 -3.16
CA PRO A 37 -9.91 -9.16 -2.83
C PRO A 37 -9.36 -10.15 -1.79
N ASP A 38 -8.25 -9.80 -1.12
CA ASP A 38 -7.54 -10.66 -0.18
C ASP A 38 -8.12 -10.66 1.24
N ALA A 39 -9.09 -9.79 1.51
CA ALA A 39 -9.85 -9.81 2.75
C ALA A 39 -10.73 -11.08 2.88
N GLU A 40 -11.05 -11.47 4.12
CA GLU A 40 -12.02 -12.52 4.44
C GLU A 40 -13.45 -12.09 4.08
N LEU A 41 -13.76 -12.13 2.78
CA LEU A 41 -15.06 -11.77 2.21
C LEU A 41 -15.74 -12.98 1.57
N SER A 42 -17.05 -12.87 1.36
CA SER A 42 -17.79 -13.83 0.54
C SER A 42 -17.23 -13.84 -0.90
N PRO A 43 -17.45 -14.93 -1.67
CA PRO A 43 -17.04 -14.98 -3.07
C PRO A 43 -17.51 -13.78 -3.88
N GLU A 44 -18.75 -13.34 -3.68
CA GLU A 44 -19.35 -12.19 -4.36
C GLU A 44 -18.65 -10.88 -3.95
N GLY A 45 -18.30 -10.73 -2.67
CA GLY A 45 -17.53 -9.58 -2.19
C GLY A 45 -16.13 -9.52 -2.80
N LYS A 46 -15.45 -10.68 -2.91
CA LYS A 46 -14.14 -10.78 -3.56
C LYS A 46 -14.22 -10.43 -5.06
N GLU A 47 -15.25 -10.91 -5.75
CA GLU A 47 -15.48 -10.59 -7.15
C GLU A 47 -15.74 -9.09 -7.36
N LEU A 48 -16.56 -8.48 -6.50
CA LEU A 48 -16.84 -7.04 -6.56
C LEU A 48 -15.56 -6.21 -6.39
N LEU A 49 -14.73 -6.53 -5.38
CA LEU A 49 -13.47 -5.83 -5.15
C LEU A 49 -12.49 -6.03 -6.30
N TYR A 50 -12.40 -7.25 -6.84
CA TYR A 50 -11.58 -7.53 -8.01
C TYR A 50 -11.99 -6.67 -9.22
N ASN A 51 -13.29 -6.58 -9.50
CA ASN A 51 -13.82 -5.79 -10.61
C ASN A 51 -13.50 -4.29 -10.46
N GLU A 52 -13.63 -3.73 -9.24
CA GLU A 52 -13.25 -2.35 -8.99
C GLU A 52 -11.72 -2.13 -9.10
N SER A 53 -10.90 -3.08 -8.63
CA SER A 53 -9.44 -3.03 -8.78
C SER A 53 -9.01 -2.99 -10.26
N VAL A 54 -9.61 -3.86 -11.09
CA VAL A 54 -9.36 -3.88 -12.54
C VAL A 54 -9.79 -2.56 -13.19
N LYS A 55 -10.94 -2.02 -12.80
CA LYS A 55 -11.46 -0.75 -13.30
C LYS A 55 -10.52 0.42 -12.96
N PHE A 56 -10.06 0.55 -11.71
CA PHE A 56 -9.13 1.61 -11.33
C PHE A 56 -7.77 1.47 -12.02
N THR A 57 -7.28 0.24 -12.18
CA THR A 57 -6.06 -0.04 -12.95
C THR A 57 -6.19 0.40 -14.41
N ASN A 58 -7.33 0.13 -15.05
CA ASN A 58 -7.61 0.57 -16.42
C ASN A 58 -7.71 2.09 -16.54
N ILE A 59 -8.31 2.77 -15.55
CA ILE A 59 -8.37 4.24 -15.51
C ILE A 59 -6.95 4.81 -15.41
N LEU A 60 -6.11 4.23 -14.54
CA LEU A 60 -4.71 4.64 -14.37
C LEU A 60 -3.90 4.46 -15.66
N LEU A 61 -4.04 3.31 -16.33
CA LEU A 61 -3.39 3.06 -17.62
C LEU A 61 -3.78 4.13 -18.66
N ARG A 62 -5.08 4.37 -18.82
CA ARG A 62 -5.58 5.35 -19.80
C ARG A 62 -5.13 6.77 -19.46
N TYR A 63 -5.12 7.12 -18.19
CA TYR A 63 -4.61 8.42 -17.73
C TYR A 63 -3.13 8.60 -18.10
N ASN A 64 -2.30 7.59 -17.80
CA ASN A 64 -0.87 7.62 -18.12
C ASN A 64 -0.62 7.64 -19.63
N GLN A 65 -1.36 6.83 -20.40
CA GLN A 65 -1.22 6.78 -21.86
C GLN A 65 -1.61 8.10 -22.53
N ARG A 66 -2.65 8.79 -22.03
CA ARG A 66 -3.03 10.12 -22.54
C ARG A 66 -1.96 11.18 -22.28
N ARG A 67 -1.19 11.04 -21.19
CA ARG A 67 -0.15 12.01 -20.80
C ARG A 67 1.19 11.74 -21.46
N LEU A 68 1.56 10.48 -21.63
CA LEU A 68 2.93 10.07 -21.96
C LEU A 68 3.05 9.34 -23.30
N GLY A 69 1.94 8.86 -23.87
CA GLY A 69 1.96 7.95 -25.02
C GLY A 69 1.68 6.50 -24.61
N LEU A 70 1.42 5.63 -25.60
CA LEU A 70 0.95 4.26 -25.35
C LEU A 70 1.97 3.41 -24.59
N ILE A 71 3.24 3.47 -24.99
CA ILE A 71 4.32 2.64 -24.45
C ILE A 71 4.77 3.18 -23.10
N GLU A 72 5.08 4.48 -23.05
CA GLU A 72 5.53 5.18 -21.86
C GLU A 72 4.45 5.19 -20.77
N GLY A 73 3.18 5.29 -21.16
CA GLY A 73 2.05 5.18 -20.24
C GLY A 73 1.93 3.79 -19.60
N ALA A 74 2.22 2.73 -20.35
CA ALA A 74 2.27 1.37 -19.83
C ALA A 74 3.46 1.14 -18.90
N GLN A 75 4.64 1.66 -19.25
CA GLN A 75 5.81 1.64 -18.37
C GLN A 75 5.53 2.39 -17.05
N ARG A 76 4.85 3.52 -17.15
CA ARG A 76 4.46 4.31 -15.98
C ARG A 76 3.46 3.58 -15.08
N LEU A 77 2.52 2.83 -15.66
CA LEU A 77 1.63 1.96 -14.88
C LEU A 77 2.45 0.93 -14.10
N ASP A 78 3.39 0.26 -14.74
CA ASP A 78 4.27 -0.73 -14.11
C ASP A 78 5.10 -0.13 -12.94
N GLU A 79 5.59 1.09 -13.09
CA GLU A 79 6.19 1.85 -11.97
C GLU A 79 5.21 2.08 -10.81
N CYS A 80 3.97 2.47 -11.11
CA CYS A 80 2.93 2.71 -10.11
C CYS A 80 2.56 1.41 -9.37
N ILE A 81 2.39 0.30 -10.08
CA ILE A 81 2.08 -1.00 -9.46
C ILE A 81 3.23 -1.49 -8.59
N ARG A 82 4.50 -1.27 -8.97
CA ARG A 82 5.65 -1.55 -8.09
C ARG A 82 5.57 -0.81 -6.76
N LEU A 83 5.08 0.43 -6.74
CA LEU A 83 4.89 1.17 -5.49
C LEU A 83 3.81 0.53 -4.59
N ILE A 84 2.77 -0.04 -5.17
CA ILE A 84 1.77 -0.82 -4.41
C ILE A 84 2.47 -1.98 -3.70
N ASN A 85 3.26 -2.78 -4.43
CA ASN A 85 3.96 -3.92 -3.84
C ASN A 85 4.89 -3.49 -2.69
N VAL A 86 5.64 -2.40 -2.87
CA VAL A 86 6.48 -1.83 -1.79
C VAL A 86 5.64 -1.39 -0.60
N ALA A 87 4.46 -0.79 -0.80
CA ALA A 87 3.57 -0.42 0.29
C ALA A 87 3.09 -1.65 1.09
N ILE A 88 2.81 -2.76 0.40
CA ILE A 88 2.37 -4.02 1.01
C ILE A 88 3.49 -4.65 1.82
N GLU A 89 4.72 -4.69 1.29
CA GLU A 89 5.89 -5.18 2.01
C GLU A 89 6.15 -4.36 3.28
N ASN A 90 6.03 -3.02 3.18
CA ASN A 90 6.19 -2.14 4.33
C ASN A 90 5.10 -2.36 5.38
N GLU A 91 3.85 -2.60 4.96
CA GLU A 91 2.74 -2.92 5.87
C GLU A 91 3.03 -4.21 6.66
N HIS A 92 3.51 -5.24 5.98
CA HIS A 92 3.90 -6.50 6.62
C HIS A 92 5.04 -6.30 7.64
N ILE A 93 6.09 -5.58 7.25
CA ILE A 93 7.22 -5.28 8.16
C ILE A 93 6.73 -4.48 9.37
N PHE A 94 5.86 -3.50 9.16
CA PHE A 94 5.32 -2.67 10.24
C PHE A 94 4.48 -3.50 11.22
N ARG A 95 3.63 -4.41 10.73
CA ARG A 95 2.89 -5.36 11.58
C ARG A 95 3.83 -6.23 12.40
N LEU A 96 4.86 -6.80 11.79
CA LEU A 96 5.85 -7.61 12.51
C LEU A 96 6.52 -6.80 13.62
N MET A 97 7.00 -5.58 13.30
CA MET A 97 7.61 -4.70 14.30
C MET A 97 6.66 -4.43 15.47
N LEU A 98 5.38 -4.18 15.21
CA LEU A 98 4.38 -3.90 16.24
C LEU A 98 4.03 -5.13 17.08
N LEU A 99 3.99 -6.33 16.47
CA LEU A 99 3.84 -7.60 17.19
C LEU A 99 5.03 -7.86 18.12
N TYR A 100 6.27 -7.68 17.63
CA TYR A 100 7.47 -7.79 18.45
C TYR A 100 7.44 -6.80 19.60
N HIS A 101 7.10 -5.53 19.33
CA HIS A 101 7.10 -4.52 20.38
C HIS A 101 6.10 -4.85 21.50
N THR A 102 4.88 -5.26 21.15
CA THR A 102 3.84 -5.66 22.09
C THR A 102 4.22 -6.89 22.92
N LYS A 103 4.98 -7.83 22.34
CA LYS A 103 5.41 -9.07 23.02
C LYS A 103 6.51 -8.84 24.06
N TYR A 104 7.42 -7.90 23.81
CA TYR A 104 8.65 -7.74 24.61
C TYR A 104 8.68 -6.47 25.47
N TYR A 105 7.77 -5.53 25.27
CA TYR A 105 7.69 -4.28 26.02
C TYR A 105 6.26 -4.04 26.53
N SER A 106 6.10 -3.35 27.66
CA SER A 106 4.76 -3.03 28.18
C SER A 106 4.04 -2.09 27.21
N MET A 107 2.73 -2.28 27.01
CA MET A 107 1.88 -1.40 26.19
C MET A 107 2.01 0.08 26.57
N ASP A 108 2.35 0.38 27.84
CA ASP A 108 2.61 1.72 28.34
C ASP A 108 3.77 2.45 27.62
N SER A 109 4.67 1.72 26.95
CA SER A 109 5.77 2.31 26.18
C SER A 109 5.34 2.79 24.78
N ILE A 110 4.15 2.42 24.30
CA ILE A 110 3.61 2.82 23.00
C ILE A 110 2.32 3.59 23.22
N LYS A 111 2.36 4.93 23.11
CA LYS A 111 1.14 5.72 22.92
C LYS A 111 0.62 5.53 21.50
N CYS A 112 0.04 4.36 21.21
CA CYS A 112 -0.74 4.13 20.01
C CYS A 112 -2.18 4.54 20.27
N SER A 113 -2.84 5.15 19.28
CA SER A 113 -4.28 5.37 19.39
C SER A 113 -5.01 4.03 19.43
N ASN A 114 -6.17 3.98 20.09
CA ASN A 114 -7.05 2.80 20.16
C ASN A 114 -7.34 2.17 18.77
N PHE A 115 -7.21 2.95 17.69
CA PHE A 115 -7.31 2.47 16.31
C PHE A 115 -6.23 1.42 15.97
N PHE A 116 -4.97 1.67 16.31
CA PHE A 116 -3.87 0.73 16.02
C PHE A 116 -3.96 -0.53 16.89
N GLU A 117 -4.38 -0.40 18.14
CA GLU A 117 -4.63 -1.57 19.00
C GLU A 117 -5.73 -2.47 18.42
N ASN A 118 -6.81 -1.88 17.89
CA ASN A 118 -7.88 -2.63 17.25
C ASN A 118 -7.45 -3.24 15.91
N LEU A 119 -6.60 -2.56 15.14
CA LEU A 119 -6.03 -3.08 13.90
C LEU A 119 -5.13 -4.29 14.16
N MET A 120 -4.41 -4.31 15.28
CA MET A 120 -3.51 -5.40 15.68
C MET A 120 -4.22 -6.63 16.26
N LYS A 121 -5.43 -6.45 16.79
CA LYS A 121 -6.27 -7.55 17.30
C LYS A 121 -7.03 -8.28 16.19
N ARG A 122 -7.07 -7.74 14.97
CA ARG A 122 -7.62 -8.41 13.80
C ARG A 122 -6.63 -9.48 13.32
N THR A 123 -7.03 -10.74 13.52
CA THR A 123 -6.31 -11.96 13.12
C THR A 123 -6.82 -12.53 11.80
N ASP A 124 -7.68 -11.78 11.10
CA ASP A 124 -8.13 -11.99 9.74
C ASP A 124 -6.96 -11.88 8.73
#